data_AF-A0A9D6MFG7-F1
#
_entry.id   AF-A0A9D6MFG7-F1
#
_cell.length_a   1.000
_cell.length_b   1.000
_cell.length_c   1.000
_cell.angle_alpha   90.00
_cell.angle_beta   90.00
_cell.angle_gamma   90.00
#
_symmetry.space_group_name_H-M   'P 1'
#
loop_
_entity.id
_entity.type
_entity.pdbx_description
1 polymer ?
#
loop_
_entity_poly.entity_id
_entity_poly.type
_entity_poly.pdbx_seq_one_letter_code
_entity_poly.pdbx_strand_id
1 'polypeptide(L)'
;MLLFDQRDTLHAAGDFYRVDGTPGNRGVWQKDGSEYAEERYVFSACGGAAAYRRQMLDEVGLLDENFFFSCEDLDLAWRAQLAGWRCLYVPRAVVYHKLSATGGGPTASFHDGRNFIYLLVKDVPAVVWRRHWGKIVGAQLRIAWKALRAALRGGAAARARLRGQLAGLAAIPALLRQRREVQARRRVSDEYIESILTRTSRDE
;
A
#
# COMPACT_ATOMS: atom_id res chain seq x y z
N MET A 1 8.57 5.20 12.46
CA MET A 1 7.43 5.92 13.09
C MET A 1 6.95 5.11 14.28
N LEU A 2 6.90 5.73 15.46
CA LEU A 2 6.50 5.11 16.73
C LEU A 2 5.12 5.61 17.15
N LEU A 3 4.39 4.84 17.96
CA LEU A 3 3.12 5.30 18.53
C LEU A 3 3.37 6.43 19.53
N PHE A 4 2.52 7.46 19.51
CA PHE A 4 2.65 8.60 20.42
C PHE A 4 2.48 8.19 21.89
N ASP A 5 1.48 7.34 22.16
CA ASP A 5 1.13 6.89 23.52
C ASP A 5 1.98 5.71 24.00
N GLN A 6 2.71 5.03 23.10
CA GLN A 6 3.60 3.91 23.39
C GLN A 6 4.89 4.06 22.57
N ARG A 7 5.80 4.89 23.07
CA ARG A 7 6.99 5.34 22.33
C ARG A 7 8.06 4.27 22.10
N ASP A 8 7.85 3.06 22.60
CA ASP A 8 8.67 1.88 22.35
C ASP A 8 7.98 0.91 21.37
N THR A 9 6.80 1.24 20.85
CA THR A 9 6.02 0.43 19.93
C THR A 9 5.96 1.11 18.56
N LEU A 10 6.27 0.36 17.51
CA LEU A 10 6.24 0.82 16.13
C LEU A 10 4.80 0.95 15.62
N HIS A 11 4.52 2.12 15.03
CA HIS A 11 3.38 2.25 14.14
C HIS A 11 3.75 1.75 12.74
N ALA A 12 4.91 2.14 12.21
CA ALA A 12 5.45 1.64 10.95
C ALA A 12 6.96 1.89 10.84
N ALA A 13 7.70 0.90 10.33
CA ALA A 13 9.13 0.96 10.01
C ALA A 13 9.37 0.87 8.49
N GLY A 14 8.52 1.57 7.72
CA GLY A 14 8.36 1.44 6.27
C GLY A 14 7.22 0.49 5.91
N ASP A 15 6.90 0.43 4.63
CA ASP A 15 5.81 -0.37 4.09
C ASP A 15 6.31 -1.35 3.05
N PHE A 16 5.52 -2.39 2.82
CA PHE A 16 5.75 -3.40 1.80
C PHE A 16 4.53 -3.55 0.89
N TYR A 17 4.78 -4.04 -0.32
CA TYR A 17 3.74 -4.51 -1.22
C TYR A 17 3.99 -5.98 -1.54
N ARG A 18 2.98 -6.82 -1.40
CA ARG A 18 3.14 -8.27 -1.58
C ARG A 18 2.93 -8.70 -3.03
N VAL A 19 3.49 -9.84 -3.38
CA VAL A 19 3.26 -10.51 -4.69
C VAL A 19 1.78 -10.87 -4.91
N ASP A 20 0.98 -11.03 -3.85
CA ASP A 20 -0.47 -11.23 -3.94
C ASP A 20 -1.27 -9.92 -4.04
N GLY A 21 -0.58 -8.80 -4.24
CA GLY A 21 -1.23 -7.51 -4.46
C GLY A 21 -1.80 -6.86 -3.20
N THR A 22 -1.45 -7.36 -2.01
CA THR A 22 -1.86 -6.74 -0.75
C THR A 22 -0.75 -5.84 -0.20
N PRO A 23 -1.05 -4.59 0.16
CA PRO A 23 -0.12 -3.75 0.87
C PRO A 23 -0.07 -4.11 2.36
N GLY A 24 0.99 -3.68 3.03
CA GLY A 24 1.05 -3.69 4.48
C GLY A 24 2.23 -2.90 5.01
N ASN A 25 2.28 -2.78 6.32
CA ASN A 25 3.25 -1.95 7.01
C ASN A 25 4.22 -2.87 7.77
N ARG A 26 5.52 -2.53 7.75
CA ARG A 26 6.57 -3.27 8.44
C ARG A 26 6.59 -2.89 9.93
N GLY A 27 6.64 -3.90 10.80
CA GLY A 27 6.82 -3.72 12.25
C GLY A 27 5.61 -3.16 13.02
N VAL A 28 4.42 -3.06 12.41
CA VAL A 28 3.25 -2.53 13.12
C VAL A 28 2.96 -3.34 14.38
N TRP A 29 2.74 -2.63 15.48
CA TRP A 29 2.44 -3.19 16.81
C TRP A 29 3.59 -3.95 17.45
N GLN A 30 4.76 -4.01 16.81
CA GLN A 30 5.94 -4.62 17.39
C GLN A 30 6.72 -3.61 18.22
N LYS A 31 7.50 -4.10 19.18
CA LYS A 31 8.45 -3.26 19.91
C LYS A 31 9.58 -2.84 18.98
N ASP A 32 10.01 -1.59 19.12
CA ASP A 32 11.24 -1.14 18.49
C ASP A 32 12.44 -1.88 19.11
N GLY A 33 13.44 -2.19 18.29
CA GLY A 33 14.51 -3.09 18.69
C GLY A 33 15.57 -3.28 17.60
N SER A 34 16.50 -4.21 17.84
CA SER A 34 17.65 -4.44 16.96
C SER A 34 17.27 -4.79 15.52
N GLU A 35 16.11 -5.41 15.28
CA GLU A 35 15.59 -5.71 13.94
C GLU A 35 15.29 -4.44 13.12
N TYR A 36 15.07 -3.31 13.80
CA TYR A 36 14.71 -2.03 13.21
C TYR A 36 15.80 -0.97 13.35
N ALA A 37 16.99 -1.35 13.81
CA ALA A 37 18.09 -0.43 14.10
C ALA A 37 18.90 -0.01 12.87
N GLU A 38 18.78 -0.73 11.76
CA GLU A 38 19.56 -0.47 10.54
C GLU A 38 18.75 0.20 9.44
N GLU A 39 19.44 1.03 8.64
CA GLU A 39 18.90 1.59 7.42
C GLU A 39 18.63 0.49 6.38
N ARG A 40 17.52 0.61 5.67
CA ARG A 40 17.12 -0.40 4.68
C ARG A 40 16.24 0.21 3.60
N TYR A 41 16.39 -0.27 2.37
CA TYR A 41 15.41 0.03 1.33
C TYR A 41 14.09 -0.70 1.60
N VAL A 42 13.01 0.07 1.61
CA VAL A 42 11.63 -0.40 1.77
C VAL A 42 10.81 -0.05 0.54
N PHE A 43 9.62 -0.64 0.39
CA PHE A 43 8.79 -0.37 -0.78
C PHE A 43 8.24 1.06 -0.74
N SER A 44 7.65 1.45 0.39
CA SER A 44 7.09 2.78 0.64
C SER A 44 7.37 3.23 2.07
N ALA A 45 7.07 4.50 2.35
CA ALA A 45 6.99 5.05 3.70
C ALA A 45 5.58 5.61 3.93
N CYS A 46 5.12 5.54 5.18
CA CYS A 46 3.87 6.18 5.60
C CYS A 46 3.93 7.68 5.32
N GLY A 47 2.91 8.22 4.64
CA GLY A 47 2.86 9.64 4.26
C GLY A 47 3.05 10.62 5.43
N GLY A 48 2.66 10.24 6.66
CA GLY A 48 2.84 11.05 7.87
C GLY A 48 4.27 11.10 8.42
N ALA A 49 5.19 10.30 7.90
CA ALA A 49 6.61 10.33 8.27
C ALA A 49 7.51 10.04 7.05
N ALA A 50 7.30 10.79 5.98
CA ALA A 50 8.08 10.70 4.75
C ALA A 50 8.67 12.06 4.36
N ALA A 51 9.88 12.04 3.80
CA ALA A 51 10.50 13.18 3.15
C ALA A 51 10.79 12.83 1.70
N TYR A 52 10.28 13.65 0.77
CA TYR A 52 10.40 13.40 -0.66
C TYR A 52 11.33 14.42 -1.31
N ARG A 53 12.16 13.95 -2.26
CA ARG A 53 12.92 14.87 -3.11
C ARG A 53 11.96 15.60 -4.04
N ARG A 54 12.08 16.93 -4.12
CA ARG A 54 11.30 17.74 -5.06
C ARG A 54 11.40 17.21 -6.49
N GLN A 55 12.61 16.89 -6.95
CA GLN A 55 12.84 16.33 -8.29
C GLN A 55 12.04 15.05 -8.55
N MET A 56 11.88 14.18 -7.54
CA MET A 56 11.06 12.98 -7.68
C MET A 56 9.59 13.35 -7.87
N LEU A 57 9.07 14.28 -7.07
CA LEU A 57 7.68 14.75 -7.18
C LEU A 57 7.40 15.48 -8.49
N ASP A 58 8.34 16.30 -8.97
CA ASP A 58 8.27 16.97 -10.28
C ASP A 58 8.20 15.94 -11.42
N GLU A 59 8.83 14.77 -11.25
CA GLU A 59 8.87 13.71 -12.25
C GLU A 59 7.63 12.80 -12.22
N VAL A 60 7.24 12.31 -11.04
CA VAL A 60 6.18 11.28 -10.95
C VAL A 60 4.81 11.86 -10.61
N GLY A 61 4.75 13.12 -10.16
CA GLY A 61 3.55 13.81 -9.69
C GLY A 61 3.32 13.66 -8.19
N LEU A 62 2.40 14.47 -7.64
CA LEU A 62 2.01 14.45 -6.23
C LEU A 62 1.09 13.25 -5.89
N LEU A 63 0.52 13.25 -4.69
CA LEU A 63 -0.49 12.25 -4.30
C LEU A 63 -1.71 12.32 -5.23
N ASP A 64 -2.28 11.17 -5.56
CA ASP A 64 -3.51 11.11 -6.36
C ASP A 64 -4.74 11.34 -5.48
N GLU A 65 -5.38 12.50 -5.66
CA GLU A 65 -6.57 12.91 -4.93
C GLU A 65 -7.76 11.93 -5.07
N ASN A 66 -7.78 11.09 -6.11
CA ASN A 66 -8.81 10.07 -6.29
C ASN A 66 -8.78 9.00 -5.17
N PHE A 67 -7.61 8.77 -4.56
CA PHE A 67 -7.48 7.86 -3.42
C PHE A 67 -8.15 8.43 -2.18
N PHE A 68 -8.15 9.76 -2.01
CA PHE A 68 -8.67 10.55 -0.89
C PHE A 68 -8.06 10.21 0.48
N PHE A 69 -8.18 8.95 0.89
CA PHE A 69 -7.72 8.42 2.17
C PHE A 69 -7.30 6.96 1.99
N SER A 70 -6.17 6.58 2.58
CA SER A 70 -5.53 5.26 2.51
C SER A 70 -4.96 4.90 1.14
N CYS A 71 -3.73 4.37 1.13
CA CYS A 71 -2.99 3.88 -0.05
C CYS A 71 -2.55 4.96 -1.06
N GLU A 72 -2.81 6.25 -0.83
CA GLU A 72 -2.31 7.33 -1.68
C GLU A 72 -0.77 7.43 -1.66
N ASP A 73 -0.17 7.11 -0.51
CA ASP A 73 1.28 7.02 -0.33
C ASP A 73 1.88 5.81 -1.07
N LEU A 74 1.17 4.69 -1.08
CA LEU A 74 1.55 3.50 -1.86
C LEU A 74 1.44 3.70 -3.37
N ASP A 75 0.44 4.44 -3.85
CA ASP A 75 0.34 4.86 -5.25
C ASP A 75 1.57 5.70 -5.65
N LEU A 76 1.90 6.71 -4.84
CA LEU A 76 3.08 7.54 -5.05
C LEU A 76 4.36 6.71 -5.03
N ALA A 77 4.47 5.77 -4.08
CA ALA A 77 5.62 4.89 -4.00
C ALA A 77 5.72 3.97 -5.22
N TRP A 78 4.63 3.40 -5.71
CA TRP A 78 4.63 2.64 -6.96
C TRP A 78 5.18 3.48 -8.12
N ARG A 79 4.65 4.69 -8.32
CA ARG A 79 5.12 5.59 -9.38
C ARG A 79 6.60 5.95 -9.22
N ALA A 80 7.05 6.22 -8.00
CA ALA A 80 8.45 6.48 -7.68
C ALA A 80 9.35 5.27 -7.99
N GLN A 81 8.98 4.07 -7.53
CA GLN A 81 9.72 2.82 -7.77
C GLN A 81 9.80 2.50 -9.27
N LEU A 82 8.70 2.71 -10.02
CA LEU A 82 8.68 2.51 -11.47
C LEU A 82 9.62 3.46 -12.20
N ALA A 83 9.74 4.70 -11.73
CA ALA A 83 10.67 5.70 -12.27
C ALA A 83 12.13 5.48 -11.82
N GLY A 84 12.40 4.53 -10.92
CA GLY A 84 13.75 4.19 -10.44
C GLY A 84 14.16 4.87 -9.13
N TRP A 85 13.23 5.60 -8.48
CA TRP A 85 13.46 6.14 -7.15
C TRP A 85 13.29 5.06 -6.09
N ARG A 86 14.08 5.14 -5.01
CA ARG A 86 14.08 4.16 -3.92
C ARG A 86 13.70 4.84 -2.61
N CYS A 87 12.97 4.13 -1.76
CA CYS A 87 12.61 4.59 -0.42
C CYS A 87 13.58 4.01 0.62
N LEU A 88 14.29 4.85 1.36
CA LEU A 88 15.19 4.45 2.44
C LEU A 88 14.50 4.64 3.78
N TYR A 89 14.35 3.56 4.55
CA TYR A 89 13.99 3.62 5.96
C TYR A 89 15.20 4.09 6.77
N VAL A 90 15.01 5.16 7.56
CA VAL A 90 16.04 5.77 8.41
C VAL A 90 15.61 5.68 9.87
N PRO A 91 16.13 4.73 10.67
CA PRO A 91 15.64 4.46 12.03
C PRO A 91 15.92 5.60 13.01
N ARG A 92 16.96 6.41 12.73
CA ARG A 92 17.31 7.58 13.54
C ARG A 92 16.33 8.76 13.37
N ALA A 93 15.52 8.77 12.31
CA ALA A 93 14.53 9.81 12.07
C ALA A 93 13.18 9.42 12.69
N VAL A 94 12.96 9.82 13.94
CA VAL A 94 11.79 9.40 14.71
C VAL A 94 10.64 10.39 14.62
N VAL A 95 9.47 9.89 14.22
CA VAL A 95 8.18 10.58 14.29
C VAL A 95 7.24 9.80 15.21
N TYR A 96 6.62 10.52 16.16
CA TYR A 96 5.59 9.97 17.05
C TYR A 96 4.19 10.23 16.48
N HIS A 97 3.44 9.16 16.25
CA HIS A 97 2.14 9.23 15.57
C HIS A 97 0.98 8.90 16.51
N LYS A 98 0.00 9.81 16.57
CA LYS A 98 -1.25 9.58 17.29
C LYS A 98 -2.25 8.90 16.35
N LEU A 99 -2.27 7.57 16.41
CA LEU A 99 -3.04 6.74 15.48
C LEU A 99 -4.55 6.96 15.63
N SER A 100 -5.26 6.90 14.50
CA SER A 100 -6.73 6.98 14.43
C SER A 100 -7.34 8.22 15.06
N ALA A 101 -6.58 9.31 15.16
CA ALA A 101 -7.12 10.61 15.60
C ALA A 101 -8.23 11.13 14.67
N THR A 102 -8.18 10.77 13.37
CA THR A 102 -9.10 11.28 12.34
C THR A 102 -9.62 10.19 11.38
N GLY A 103 -9.35 8.91 11.63
CA GLY A 103 -9.70 7.83 10.70
C GLY A 103 -9.90 6.46 11.36
N GLY A 104 -10.70 5.61 10.72
CA GLY A 104 -11.01 4.26 11.17
C GLY A 104 -12.41 3.80 10.77
N GLY A 105 -12.81 2.65 11.29
CA GLY A 105 -14.19 2.16 11.17
C GLY A 105 -14.65 1.94 9.72
N PRO A 106 -15.95 2.11 9.43
CA PRO A 106 -16.51 1.86 8.11
C PRO A 106 -15.91 2.70 6.99
N THR A 107 -15.55 3.96 7.25
CA THR A 107 -14.96 4.85 6.24
C THR A 107 -13.60 4.33 5.78
N ALA A 108 -12.68 4.06 6.72
CA ALA A 108 -11.38 3.47 6.39
C ALA A 108 -11.55 2.14 5.64
N SER A 109 -12.45 1.29 6.15
CA SER A 109 -12.68 -0.02 5.55
C SER A 109 -13.25 0.07 4.12
N PHE A 110 -14.07 1.08 3.80
CA PHE A 110 -14.54 1.34 2.44
C PHE A 110 -13.37 1.73 1.52
N HIS A 111 -12.56 2.69 1.95
CA HIS A 111 -11.44 3.17 1.15
C HIS A 111 -10.38 2.10 0.94
N ASP A 112 -10.05 1.30 1.96
CA ASP A 112 -9.11 0.18 1.78
C ASP A 112 -9.68 -0.86 0.78
N GLY A 113 -11.00 -1.08 0.78
CA GLY A 113 -11.67 -1.99 -0.17
C GLY A 113 -11.56 -1.51 -1.61
N ARG A 114 -11.73 -0.21 -1.80
CA ARG A 114 -11.68 0.45 -3.11
C ARG A 114 -10.24 0.62 -3.60
N ASN A 115 -9.37 1.15 -2.75
CA ASN A 115 -8.05 1.62 -3.12
C ASN A 115 -7.06 0.46 -3.34
N PHE A 116 -7.29 -0.72 -2.75
CA PHE A 116 -6.52 -1.92 -3.12
C PHE A 116 -6.74 -2.28 -4.59
N ILE A 117 -7.96 -2.10 -5.12
CA ILE A 117 -8.25 -2.31 -6.54
C ILE A 117 -7.62 -1.19 -7.37
N TYR A 118 -7.58 0.04 -6.86
CA TYR A 118 -6.92 1.16 -7.54
C TYR A 118 -5.44 0.85 -7.77
N LEU A 119 -4.69 0.46 -6.72
CA LEU A 119 -3.28 0.08 -6.84
C LEU A 119 -3.09 -1.06 -7.84
N LEU A 120 -3.90 -2.11 -7.73
CA LEU A 120 -3.84 -3.28 -8.61
C LEU A 120 -4.02 -2.93 -10.10
N VAL A 121 -4.96 -2.05 -10.40
CA VAL A 121 -5.31 -1.69 -11.79
C VAL A 121 -4.41 -0.59 -12.31
N LYS A 122 -4.18 0.46 -11.54
CA LYS A 122 -3.42 1.64 -11.93
C LYS A 122 -1.91 1.38 -11.96
N ASP A 123 -1.38 0.75 -10.92
CA ASP A 123 0.06 0.79 -10.63
C ASP A 123 0.79 -0.53 -10.87
N VAL A 124 0.18 -1.66 -10.51
CA VAL A 124 0.86 -2.97 -10.55
C VAL A 124 1.20 -3.36 -12.00
N PRO A 125 2.48 -3.54 -12.38
CA PRO A 125 2.89 -3.84 -13.76
C PRO A 125 2.34 -5.14 -14.34
N ALA A 126 2.27 -5.21 -15.67
CA ALA A 126 1.73 -6.39 -16.36
C ALA A 126 2.52 -7.68 -16.10
N VAL A 127 3.83 -7.59 -15.84
CA VAL A 127 4.65 -8.76 -15.48
C VAL A 127 4.22 -9.39 -14.16
N VAL A 128 3.90 -8.55 -13.16
CA VAL A 128 3.45 -9.00 -11.83
C VAL A 128 2.09 -9.66 -11.96
N TRP A 129 1.18 -9.07 -12.75
CA TRP A 129 -0.09 -9.70 -13.11
C TRP A 129 0.12 -11.06 -13.79
N ARG A 130 0.92 -11.13 -14.85
CA ARG A 130 1.17 -12.39 -15.59
C ARG A 130 1.69 -13.51 -14.68
N ARG A 131 2.58 -13.19 -13.75
CA ARG A 131 3.23 -14.17 -12.86
C ARG A 131 2.38 -14.54 -11.65
N HIS A 132 1.65 -13.57 -11.09
CA HIS A 132 1.01 -13.71 -9.78
C HIS A 132 -0.53 -13.53 -9.81
N TRP A 133 -1.18 -13.48 -10.98
CA TRP A 133 -2.63 -13.23 -11.08
C TRP A 133 -3.47 -14.16 -10.17
N GLY A 134 -3.11 -15.45 -10.07
CA GLY A 134 -3.83 -16.40 -9.24
C GLY A 134 -3.75 -16.06 -7.75
N LYS A 135 -2.57 -15.61 -7.29
CA LYS A 135 -2.38 -15.11 -5.91
C LYS A 135 -3.14 -13.81 -5.69
N ILE A 136 -3.07 -12.89 -6.65
CA ILE A 136 -3.75 -11.58 -6.59
C ILE A 136 -5.27 -11.77 -6.49
N VAL A 137 -5.86 -12.51 -7.43
CA VAL A 137 -7.30 -12.80 -7.43
C VAL A 137 -7.67 -13.59 -6.18
N GLY A 138 -6.89 -14.60 -5.80
CA GLY A 138 -7.12 -15.37 -4.59
C GLY A 138 -7.07 -14.53 -3.31
N ALA A 139 -6.19 -13.53 -3.22
CA ALA A 139 -6.15 -12.60 -2.09
C ALA A 139 -7.39 -11.71 -2.04
N GLN A 140 -7.78 -11.12 -3.17
CA GLN A 140 -8.98 -10.26 -3.24
C GLN A 140 -10.26 -11.04 -2.92
N LEU A 141 -10.39 -12.29 -3.41
CA LEU A 141 -11.50 -13.17 -3.08
C LEU A 141 -11.52 -13.56 -1.60
N ARG A 142 -10.37 -13.86 -1.00
CA ARG A 142 -10.28 -14.14 0.45
C ARG A 142 -10.69 -12.92 1.29
N ILE A 143 -10.26 -11.72 0.89
CA ILE A 143 -10.64 -10.46 1.55
C ILE A 143 -12.16 -10.27 1.44
N ALA A 144 -12.72 -10.39 0.23
CA ALA A 144 -14.15 -10.25 0.00
C ALA A 144 -14.95 -11.30 0.79
N TRP A 145 -14.50 -12.55 0.81
CA TRP A 145 -15.15 -13.64 1.54
C TRP A 145 -15.15 -13.42 3.06
N LYS A 146 -14.02 -13.00 3.64
CA LYS A 146 -13.94 -12.63 5.06
C LYS A 146 -14.88 -11.47 5.37
N ALA A 147 -14.90 -10.44 4.51
CA ALA A 147 -15.80 -9.30 4.66
C ALA A 147 -17.28 -9.72 4.54
N LEU A 148 -17.63 -10.61 3.61
CA LEU A 148 -18.98 -11.16 3.47
C LEU A 148 -19.42 -11.90 4.72
N ARG A 149 -18.60 -12.83 5.23
CA ARG A 149 -18.91 -13.55 6.47
C ARG A 149 -19.11 -12.60 7.66
N ALA A 150 -18.28 -11.57 7.79
CA ALA A 150 -18.42 -10.58 8.85
C ALA A 150 -19.63 -9.65 8.65
N ALA A 151 -19.97 -9.31 7.41
CA ALA A 151 -21.13 -8.51 7.06
C ALA A 151 -22.45 -9.24 7.37
N LEU A 152 -22.52 -10.54 7.09
CA LEU A 152 -23.65 -11.42 7.44
C LEU A 152 -23.86 -11.52 8.97
N ARG A 153 -22.81 -11.27 9.76
CA ARG A 153 -22.87 -11.17 11.23
C ARG A 153 -23.12 -9.74 11.73
N GLY A 154 -23.56 -8.83 10.86
CA GLY A 154 -23.89 -7.45 11.23
C GLY A 154 -22.74 -6.44 11.18
N GLY A 155 -21.52 -6.82 10.78
CA GLY A 155 -20.36 -5.92 10.75
C GLY A 155 -20.47 -4.75 9.76
N ALA A 156 -20.62 -3.52 10.27
CA ALA A 156 -20.73 -2.32 9.45
C ALA A 156 -19.49 -2.03 8.60
N ALA A 157 -18.29 -2.15 9.19
CA ALA A 157 -17.03 -1.98 8.46
C ALA A 157 -16.87 -3.03 7.35
N ALA A 158 -17.30 -4.27 7.60
CA ALA A 158 -17.24 -5.33 6.60
C ALA A 158 -18.17 -5.08 5.40
N ARG A 159 -19.39 -4.56 5.63
CA ARG A 159 -20.27 -4.09 4.55
C ARG A 159 -19.63 -2.94 3.76
N ALA A 160 -19.00 -2.01 4.46
CA ALA A 160 -18.30 -0.90 3.84
C ALA A 160 -17.13 -1.38 2.97
N ARG A 161 -16.34 -2.37 3.43
CA ARG A 161 -15.29 -3.03 2.63
C ARG A 161 -15.82 -3.58 1.31
N LEU A 162 -16.92 -4.33 1.33
CA LEU A 162 -17.52 -4.91 0.13
C LEU A 162 -18.01 -3.82 -0.84
N ARG A 163 -18.68 -2.79 -0.31
CA ARG A 163 -19.08 -1.62 -1.12
C ARG A 163 -17.87 -0.92 -1.74
N GLY A 164 -16.78 -0.80 -0.99
CA GLY A 164 -15.51 -0.27 -1.46
C GLY A 164 -14.95 -1.08 -2.62
N GLN A 165 -14.92 -2.42 -2.50
CA GLN A 165 -14.49 -3.30 -3.58
C GLN A 165 -15.34 -3.13 -4.84
N LEU A 166 -16.67 -3.06 -4.71
CA LEU A 166 -17.56 -2.80 -5.85
C LEU A 166 -17.30 -1.44 -6.49
N ALA A 167 -17.10 -0.39 -5.69
CA ALA A 167 -16.73 0.93 -6.20
C ALA A 167 -15.36 0.92 -6.90
N GLY A 168 -14.42 0.12 -6.39
CA GLY A 168 -13.12 -0.12 -7.00
C GLY A 168 -13.24 -0.74 -8.39
N LEU A 169 -14.05 -1.80 -8.52
CA LEU A 169 -14.33 -2.45 -9.80
C LEU A 169 -15.01 -1.51 -10.79
N ALA A 170 -15.98 -0.71 -10.33
CA ALA A 170 -16.67 0.26 -11.17
C ALA A 170 -15.74 1.35 -11.73
N ALA A 171 -14.63 1.64 -11.04
CA ALA A 171 -13.64 2.64 -11.46
C ALA A 171 -12.61 2.12 -12.47
N ILE A 172 -12.58 0.81 -12.77
CA ILE A 172 -11.56 0.19 -13.65
C ILE A 172 -11.38 0.94 -14.97
N PRO A 173 -12.41 1.34 -15.73
CA PRO A 173 -12.21 2.04 -17.00
C PRO A 173 -11.44 3.37 -16.87
N ALA A 174 -11.65 4.10 -15.76
CA ALA A 174 -10.92 5.33 -15.48
C ALA A 174 -9.47 5.05 -15.07
N LEU A 175 -9.27 4.05 -14.21
CA LEU A 175 -7.95 3.64 -13.73
C LEU A 175 -7.07 3.11 -14.87
N LEU A 176 -7.65 2.42 -15.85
CA LEU A 176 -6.91 1.94 -17.03
C LEU A 176 -6.38 3.09 -17.89
N ARG A 177 -7.01 4.28 -17.87
CA ARG A 177 -6.46 5.47 -18.53
C ARG A 177 -5.24 5.99 -17.78
N GLN A 178 -5.35 6.15 -16.46
CA GLN A 178 -4.25 6.57 -15.60
C GLN A 178 -3.07 5.58 -15.64
N ARG A 179 -3.37 4.28 -15.71
CA ARG A 179 -2.36 3.22 -15.86
C ARG A 179 -1.43 3.47 -17.04
N ARG A 180 -1.95 3.95 -18.18
CA ARG A 180 -1.11 4.18 -19.37
C ARG A 180 0.00 5.18 -19.07
N GLU A 181 -0.33 6.26 -18.35
CA GLU A 181 0.64 7.28 -17.94
C GLU A 181 1.64 6.73 -16.93
N VAL A 182 1.17 6.00 -15.91
CA VAL A 182 2.04 5.38 -14.89
C VAL A 182 3.02 4.41 -15.52
N GLN A 183 2.54 3.50 -16.37
CA GLN A 183 3.39 2.49 -16.98
C GLN A 183 4.30 3.06 -18.07
N ALA A 184 3.92 4.14 -18.76
CA ALA A 184 4.79 4.81 -19.74
C ALA A 184 6.01 5.48 -19.10
N ARG A 185 5.94 5.84 -17.81
CA ARG A 185 7.06 6.44 -17.05
C ARG A 185 8.01 5.39 -16.46
N ARG A 186 7.72 4.11 -16.63
CA ARG A 186 8.52 3.02 -16.06
C ARG A 186 9.92 2.98 -16.70
N ARG A 187 10.96 2.96 -15.87
CA ARG A 187 12.38 2.88 -16.25
C ARG A 187 13.12 1.68 -15.66
N VAL A 188 12.49 0.93 -14.78
CA VAL A 188 13.09 -0.23 -14.08
C VAL A 188 12.73 -1.56 -14.73
N SER A 189 13.62 -2.55 -14.60
CA SER A 189 13.44 -3.89 -15.18
C SER A 189 12.37 -4.71 -14.45
N ASP A 190 11.92 -5.82 -15.07
CA ASP A 190 10.93 -6.73 -14.46
C ASP A 190 11.54 -7.41 -13.21
N GLU A 191 12.84 -7.69 -13.23
CA GLU A 191 13.60 -8.29 -12.13
C GLU A 191 13.66 -7.35 -10.93
N TYR A 192 13.90 -6.06 -11.15
CA TYR A 192 13.87 -5.06 -10.09
C TYR A 192 12.52 -5.04 -9.40
N ILE A 193 11.43 -5.02 -10.18
CA ILE A 193 10.06 -4.96 -9.65
C ILE A 193 9.78 -6.19 -8.78
N GLU A 194 10.16 -7.38 -9.22
CA GLU A 194 9.98 -8.59 -8.40
C GLU A 194 10.82 -8.56 -7.13
N SER A 195 12.04 -8.00 -7.19
CA SER A 195 12.94 -7.93 -6.04
C SER A 195 12.44 -7.04 -4.90
N ILE A 196 11.59 -6.06 -5.21
CA ILE A 196 11.02 -5.13 -4.22
C ILE A 196 9.66 -5.60 -3.67
N LEU A 197 9.09 -6.68 -4.20
CA LEU A 197 7.84 -7.26 -3.71
C LEU A 197 8.10 -8.27 -2.59
N THR A 198 7.28 -8.20 -1.56
CA THR A 198 7.36 -9.13 -0.43
C THR A 198 6.63 -10.43 -0.75
N ARG A 199 7.29 -11.56 -0.50
CA ARG A 199 6.69 -12.89 -0.66
C ARG A 199 5.59 -13.12 0.38
N THR A 200 4.68 -14.04 0.10
CA THR A 200 3.67 -14.43 1.09
C THR A 200 4.22 -15.54 1.97
N SER A 201 3.76 -15.66 3.21
CA SER A 201 4.19 -16.72 4.15
C SER A 201 3.80 -18.15 3.72
N ARG A 202 3.23 -18.31 2.51
CA ARG A 202 2.97 -19.62 1.88
C ARG A 202 4.00 -19.95 0.79
N ASP A 203 4.94 -19.03 0.56
CA ASP A 203 6.04 -19.15 -0.40
C ASP A 203 7.38 -19.50 0.30
N GLU A 204 7.33 -19.71 1.62
CA GLU A 204 8.36 -20.27 2.50
C GLU A 204 7.86 -21.63 3.01
#